data_AF-A0A9P8J6F1-F1
#
_entry.id   AF-A0A9P8J6F1-F1
#
_cell.length_a   1.000
_cell.length_b   1.000
_cell.length_c   1.000
_cell.angle_alpha   90.00
_cell.angle_beta   90.00
_cell.angle_gamma   90.00
#
_symmetry.space_group_name_H-M   'P 1'
#
loop_
_entity.id
_entity.type
_entity.pdbx_description
1 polymer ?
#
loop_
_entity_poly.entity_id
_entity_poly.type
_entity_poly.pdbx_seq_one_letter_code
_entity_poly.pdbx_strand_id
1 'polypeptide(L)'
;DICRDMTFYQRLSGFVFTVDAFFKIFLIISILAIPIVLVSGGRLVAYSNNDQLRWQVRLAFISFFLMRIQEYVNFLPSGYRLALRDGGSMLWMAPYHAKTVLVSFLLPSWLGGKPMAFTTSGSIKGDIMERDGAHRAHVFRRLKVILWDCSAYQHLLYILFVIAAVTLSTVRAFKDNDTVQDKLVYLLTHALFPPMLWLICCTAFAIPIRYALHPPTMPDREELLDRDPKTGVAHPKEYWKSQRWGKSHFWHEFEVLFLVAYAIFIFVITFIIKDSQLED
;
A
#
# COMPACT_ATOMS: atom_id res chain seq x y z
N ASP A 1 -7.16 -36.03 5.20
CA ASP A 1 -6.45 -36.56 6.37
C ASP A 1 -5.67 -35.53 7.18
N ILE A 2 -4.82 -34.67 6.61
CA ILE A 2 -3.99 -33.71 7.38
C ILE A 2 -4.79 -32.73 8.28
N CYS A 3 -6.00 -32.31 7.89
CA CYS A 3 -6.81 -31.40 8.72
C CYS A 3 -7.46 -32.09 9.94
N ARG A 4 -7.53 -33.43 9.98
CA ARG A 4 -8.21 -34.17 11.04
C ARG A 4 -7.45 -34.10 12.36
N ASP A 5 -6.12 -34.10 12.29
CA ASP A 5 -5.22 -34.10 13.45
C ASP A 5 -4.82 -32.70 13.94
N MET A 6 -5.30 -31.63 13.27
CA MET A 6 -5.03 -30.26 13.71
C MET A 6 -5.82 -29.90 14.96
N THR A 7 -5.15 -29.27 15.92
CA THR A 7 -5.79 -28.69 17.12
C THR A 7 -6.73 -27.55 16.74
N PHE A 8 -7.62 -27.18 17.66
CA PHE A 8 -8.53 -26.04 17.47
C PHE A 8 -7.78 -24.75 17.09
N TYR A 9 -6.67 -24.44 17.78
CA TYR A 9 -5.89 -23.23 17.51
C TYR A 9 -5.19 -23.26 16.14
N GLN A 10 -4.73 -24.43 15.68
CA GLN A 10 -4.16 -24.57 14.34
C GLN A 10 -5.22 -24.34 13.25
N ARG A 11 -6.42 -24.90 13.44
CA ARG A 11 -7.56 -24.68 12.54
C ARG A 11 -7.99 -23.23 12.55
N LEU A 12 -8.09 -22.61 13.73
CA LEU A 12 -8.45 -21.21 13.89
C LEU A 12 -7.42 -20.30 13.21
N SER A 13 -6.12 -20.57 13.38
CA SER A 13 -5.07 -19.82 12.69
C SER A 13 -5.21 -19.91 11.17
N GLY A 14 -5.38 -21.11 10.62
CA GLY A 14 -5.59 -21.31 9.19
C GLY A 14 -6.86 -20.61 8.66
N PHE A 15 -7.94 -20.64 9.44
CA PHE A 15 -9.17 -19.92 9.12
C PHE A 15 -8.98 -18.39 9.12
N VAL A 16 -8.34 -17.82 10.14
CA VAL A 16 -8.11 -16.38 10.23
C VAL A 16 -7.26 -15.88 9.07
N PHE A 17 -6.21 -16.62 8.68
CA PHE A 17 -5.39 -16.27 7.52
C PHE A 17 -6.17 -16.27 6.20
N THR A 18 -7.11 -17.20 6.02
CA THR A 18 -7.90 -17.27 4.79
C THR A 18 -9.02 -16.23 4.75
N VAL A 19 -9.62 -15.90 5.89
CA VAL A 19 -10.66 -14.86 5.99
C VAL A 19 -10.11 -13.46 5.70
N ASP A 20 -8.81 -13.18 5.96
CA ASP A 20 -8.17 -11.90 5.59
C ASP A 20 -8.41 -11.49 4.11
N ALA A 21 -8.47 -12.47 3.20
CA ALA A 21 -8.74 -12.21 1.80
C ALA A 21 -10.10 -11.53 1.56
N PHE A 22 -11.14 -11.89 2.33
CA PHE A 22 -12.46 -11.27 2.23
C PHE A 22 -12.44 -9.80 2.67
N PHE A 23 -11.60 -9.47 3.66
CA PHE A 23 -11.45 -8.08 4.12
C PHE A 23 -10.86 -7.15 3.06
N LYS A 24 -10.23 -7.68 2.01
CA LYS A 24 -9.73 -6.83 0.90
C LYS A 24 -10.86 -6.15 0.12
N ILE A 25 -12.08 -6.70 0.11
CA ILE A 25 -13.26 -6.03 -0.48
C ILE A 25 -13.57 -4.74 0.29
N PHE A 26 -13.65 -4.84 1.62
CA PHE A 26 -13.88 -3.68 2.49
C PHE A 26 -12.73 -2.68 2.41
N LEU A 27 -11.48 -3.16 2.35
CA LEU A 27 -10.31 -2.29 2.16
C LEU A 27 -10.42 -1.46 0.88
N ILE A 28 -10.86 -2.05 -0.24
CA ILE A 28 -11.06 -1.30 -1.50
C ILE A 28 -12.13 -0.21 -1.35
N ILE A 29 -13.23 -0.51 -0.67
CA ILE A 29 -14.27 0.49 -0.38
C ILE A 29 -13.68 1.61 0.49
N SER A 30 -12.91 1.27 1.52
CA SER A 30 -12.28 2.24 2.43
C SER A 30 -11.28 3.16 1.72
N ILE A 31 -10.42 2.64 0.85
CA ILE A 31 -9.43 3.48 0.14
C ILE A 31 -10.07 4.37 -0.94
N LEU A 32 -11.26 4.00 -1.45
CA LEU A 32 -12.03 4.84 -2.37
C LEU A 32 -12.80 5.94 -1.64
N ALA A 33 -13.11 5.76 -0.36
CA ALA A 33 -13.81 6.77 0.43
C ALA A 33 -13.03 8.10 0.50
N ILE A 34 -11.69 8.05 0.61
CA ILE A 34 -10.84 9.25 0.69
C ILE A 34 -11.06 10.19 -0.51
N PRO A 35 -10.78 9.79 -1.77
CA PRO A 35 -10.97 10.68 -2.91
C PRO A 35 -12.44 11.07 -3.12
N ILE A 36 -13.40 10.18 -2.81
CA ILE A 36 -14.83 10.51 -2.92
C ILE A 36 -15.22 11.65 -1.98
N VAL A 37 -14.82 11.58 -0.71
CA VAL A 37 -15.09 12.62 0.29
C VAL A 37 -14.41 13.93 -0.08
N LEU A 38 -13.16 13.88 -0.56
CA LEU A 38 -12.45 15.09 -1.00
C LEU A 38 -13.11 15.76 -2.22
N VAL A 39 -13.59 14.96 -3.19
CA VAL A 39 -14.32 15.49 -4.36
C VAL A 39 -15.67 16.08 -3.97
N SER A 40 -16.38 15.48 -3.01
CA SER A 40 -17.66 16.03 -2.53
C SER A 40 -17.48 17.31 -1.70
N GLY A 41 -16.25 17.65 -1.29
CA GLY A 41 -15.98 18.76 -0.38
C GLY A 41 -16.32 18.43 1.07
N GLY A 42 -16.53 17.15 1.36
CA GLY A 42 -16.70 16.66 2.72
C GLY A 42 -15.38 16.64 3.48
N ARG A 43 -15.48 16.75 4.80
CA ARG A 43 -14.34 16.65 5.71
C ARG A 43 -14.01 15.17 5.92
N LEU A 44 -12.72 14.82 5.93
CA LEU A 44 -12.29 13.46 6.29
C LEU A 44 -12.50 13.19 7.79
N VAL A 45 -12.54 14.26 8.58
CA VAL A 45 -12.71 14.18 10.03
C VAL A 45 -13.84 15.10 10.47
N ALA A 46 -14.83 14.49 11.11
CA ALA A 46 -15.97 15.19 11.68
C ALA A 46 -15.64 15.65 13.10
N TYR A 47 -15.77 16.94 13.35
CA TYR A 47 -15.58 17.56 14.67
C TYR A 47 -16.65 18.64 14.88
N SER A 48 -17.03 18.86 16.14
CA SER A 48 -18.04 19.83 16.56
C SER A 48 -17.42 21.10 17.16
N ASN A 49 -16.23 21.00 17.73
CA ASN A 49 -15.50 22.11 18.33
C ASN A 49 -13.98 21.91 18.21
N ASN A 50 -13.21 22.96 18.48
CA ASN A 50 -11.75 22.97 18.33
C ASN A 50 -11.05 21.96 19.25
N ASP A 51 -11.56 21.74 20.46
CA ASP A 51 -11.00 20.76 21.38
C ASP A 51 -11.15 19.33 20.87
N GLN A 52 -12.31 19.01 20.28
CA GLN A 52 -12.51 17.73 19.62
C GLN A 52 -11.54 17.54 18.46
N LEU A 53 -11.34 18.57 17.63
CA LEU A 53 -10.37 18.51 16.52
C LEU A 53 -8.95 18.28 17.03
N ARG A 54 -8.51 18.99 18.08
CA ARG A 54 -7.19 18.79 18.70
C ARG A 54 -7.02 17.37 19.20
N TRP A 55 -8.01 16.83 19.92
CA TRP A 55 -7.95 15.46 20.41
C TRP A 55 -7.95 14.42 19.29
N GLN A 56 -8.72 14.64 18.23
CA GLN A 56 -8.70 13.75 17.06
C GLN A 56 -7.33 13.72 16.39
N VAL A 57 -6.70 14.88 16.23
CA VAL A 57 -5.34 14.98 15.70
C VAL A 57 -4.33 14.25 16.61
N ARG A 58 -4.44 14.44 17.94
CA ARG A 58 -3.56 13.76 18.90
C ARG A 58 -3.73 12.24 18.89
N LEU A 59 -4.98 11.77 18.86
CA LEU A 59 -5.29 10.34 18.80
C LEU A 59 -4.89 9.73 17.46
N ALA A 60 -5.02 10.47 16.35
CA ALA A 60 -4.54 10.03 15.05
C ALA A 60 -3.01 9.84 15.06
N PHE A 61 -2.26 10.77 15.67
CA PHE A 61 -0.83 10.61 15.88
C PHE A 61 -0.49 9.37 16.73
N ILE A 62 -1.12 9.22 17.90
CA ILE A 62 -0.89 8.08 18.80
C ILE A 62 -1.19 6.76 18.07
N SER A 63 -2.34 6.68 17.39
CA SER A 63 -2.74 5.51 16.61
C SER A 63 -1.72 5.17 15.51
N PHE A 64 -1.31 6.18 14.73
CA PHE A 64 -0.29 5.99 13.69
C PHE A 64 1.03 5.48 14.27
N PHE A 65 1.50 6.08 15.36
CA PHE A 65 2.75 5.70 16.01
C PHE A 65 2.70 4.29 16.61
N LEU A 66 1.61 3.92 17.28
CA LEU A 66 1.40 2.56 17.78
C LEU A 66 1.33 1.54 16.65
N MET A 67 0.69 1.88 15.53
CA MET A 67 0.67 1.03 14.34
C MET A 67 2.09 0.82 13.78
N ARG A 68 2.95 1.84 13.80
CA ARG A 68 4.37 1.71 13.41
C ARG A 68 5.14 0.78 14.35
N ILE A 69 4.93 0.90 15.65
CA ILE A 69 5.56 0.01 16.65
C ILE A 69 5.07 -1.43 16.46
N GLN A 70 3.76 -1.63 16.29
CA GLN A 70 3.17 -2.94 16.06
C GLN A 70 3.77 -3.60 14.81
N GLU A 71 3.91 -2.85 13.72
CA GLU A 71 4.56 -3.36 12.51
C GLU A 71 6.02 -3.76 12.79
N TYR A 72 6.78 -2.90 13.47
CA TYR A 72 8.16 -3.25 13.84
C TYR A 72 8.25 -4.54 14.66
N VAL A 73 7.38 -4.72 15.66
CA VAL A 73 7.32 -5.93 16.50
C VAL A 73 6.96 -7.17 15.68
N ASN A 74 5.94 -7.08 14.82
CA ASN A 74 5.50 -8.20 13.97
C ASN A 74 6.60 -8.68 13.01
N PHE A 75 7.49 -7.78 12.59
CA PHE A 75 8.57 -8.07 11.65
C PHE A 75 9.94 -8.25 12.32
N LEU A 76 10.03 -8.35 13.65
CA LEU A 76 11.29 -8.70 14.33
C LEU A 76 11.93 -10.00 13.80
N PRO A 77 11.17 -11.10 13.56
CA PRO A 77 11.77 -12.35 13.08
C PRO A 77 12.22 -12.30 11.61
N SER A 78 11.49 -11.58 10.77
CA SER A 78 11.67 -11.55 9.31
C SER A 78 12.46 -10.33 8.80
N GLY A 79 12.66 -9.34 9.67
CA GLY A 79 13.40 -8.12 9.44
C GLY A 79 12.51 -6.93 9.05
N TYR A 80 12.84 -5.76 9.60
CA TYR A 80 12.16 -4.48 9.34
C TYR A 80 12.05 -4.11 7.84
N ARG A 81 13.02 -4.54 7.02
CA ARG A 81 13.01 -4.28 5.57
C ARG A 81 11.82 -4.91 4.86
N LEU A 82 11.36 -6.07 5.36
CA LEU A 82 10.17 -6.72 4.84
C LEU A 82 8.92 -5.93 5.25
N ALA A 83 8.89 -5.45 6.49
CA ALA A 83 7.80 -4.64 7.05
C ALA A 83 7.44 -3.45 6.15
N LEU A 84 8.46 -2.67 5.76
CA LEU A 84 8.30 -1.50 4.89
C LEU A 84 7.65 -1.80 3.54
N ARG A 85 7.89 -3.01 3.01
CA ARG A 85 7.34 -3.44 1.73
C ARG A 85 5.95 -4.07 1.90
N ASP A 86 5.72 -4.74 3.02
CA ASP A 86 4.53 -5.56 3.25
C ASP A 86 3.26 -4.71 3.26
N GLY A 87 3.24 -3.59 4.00
CA GLY A 87 2.08 -2.69 4.05
C GLY A 87 1.70 -2.12 2.68
N GLY A 88 2.70 -1.65 1.92
CA GLY A 88 2.48 -1.21 0.54
C GLY A 88 2.00 -2.35 -0.37
N SER A 89 2.52 -3.56 -0.17
CA SER A 89 2.14 -4.76 -0.93
C SER A 89 0.69 -5.16 -0.69
N MET A 90 0.24 -5.09 0.55
CA MET A 90 -1.16 -5.32 0.89
C MET A 90 -2.09 -4.37 0.15
N LEU A 91 -1.75 -3.07 0.09
CA LEU A 91 -2.57 -2.05 -0.56
C LEU A 91 -2.67 -2.25 -2.07
N TRP A 92 -1.55 -2.38 -2.78
CA TRP A 92 -1.60 -2.52 -4.24
C TRP A 92 -2.09 -3.91 -4.68
N MET A 93 -1.97 -4.94 -3.85
CA MET A 93 -2.55 -6.26 -4.13
C MET A 93 -4.07 -6.34 -3.85
N ALA A 94 -4.59 -5.45 -3.01
CA ALA A 94 -5.99 -5.48 -2.59
C ALA A 94 -7.00 -5.57 -3.75
N PRO A 95 -6.85 -4.85 -4.89
CA PRO A 95 -7.82 -4.93 -5.98
C PRO A 95 -7.85 -6.32 -6.63
N TYR A 96 -6.69 -6.96 -6.75
CA TYR A 96 -6.58 -8.31 -7.31
C TYR A 96 -7.18 -9.36 -6.38
N HIS A 97 -6.93 -9.23 -5.08
CA HIS A 97 -7.53 -10.10 -4.07
C HIS A 97 -9.04 -9.93 -4.01
N ALA A 98 -9.54 -8.69 -3.95
CA ALA A 98 -10.97 -8.41 -3.95
C ALA A 98 -11.67 -8.97 -5.19
N LYS A 99 -11.08 -8.77 -6.38
CA LYS A 99 -11.57 -9.36 -7.64
C LYS A 99 -11.62 -10.89 -7.58
N THR A 100 -10.57 -11.51 -7.06
CA THR A 100 -10.50 -12.97 -6.93
C THR A 100 -11.56 -13.50 -5.98
N VAL A 101 -11.76 -12.85 -4.83
CA VAL A 101 -12.81 -13.24 -3.87
C VAL A 101 -14.20 -13.11 -4.50
N LEU A 102 -14.47 -11.98 -5.17
CA LEU A 102 -15.74 -11.74 -5.85
C LEU A 102 -16.01 -12.80 -6.92
N VAL A 103 -15.08 -12.99 -7.85
CA VAL A 103 -15.27 -13.87 -9.02
C VAL A 103 -15.24 -15.35 -8.64
N SER A 104 -14.42 -15.77 -7.68
CA SER A 104 -14.24 -17.20 -7.39
C SER A 104 -15.09 -17.72 -6.23
N PHE A 105 -15.60 -16.87 -5.35
CA PHE A 105 -16.36 -17.31 -4.18
C PHE A 105 -17.76 -16.72 -4.06
N LEU A 106 -18.01 -15.51 -4.58
CA LEU A 106 -19.28 -14.82 -4.37
C LEU A 106 -20.19 -14.81 -5.60
N LEU A 107 -19.62 -14.63 -6.81
CA LEU A 107 -20.40 -14.57 -8.03
C LEU A 107 -20.82 -15.97 -8.49
N PRO A 108 -22.10 -16.20 -8.81
CA PRO A 108 -22.54 -17.42 -9.46
C PRO A 108 -21.99 -17.48 -10.89
N SER A 109 -21.93 -18.69 -11.47
CA SER A 109 -21.37 -18.92 -12.81
C SER A 109 -22.04 -18.09 -13.91
N TRP A 110 -23.35 -17.84 -13.80
CA TRP A 110 -24.11 -17.01 -14.75
C TRP A 110 -23.77 -15.52 -14.68
N LEU A 111 -23.20 -15.04 -13.57
CA LEU A 111 -22.72 -13.67 -13.40
C LEU A 111 -21.19 -13.57 -13.63
N GLY A 112 -20.61 -14.57 -14.29
CA GLY A 112 -19.19 -14.62 -14.60
C GLY A 112 -18.33 -15.20 -13.48
N GLY A 113 -18.92 -15.89 -12.50
CA GLY A 113 -18.19 -16.64 -11.49
C GLY A 113 -17.30 -17.71 -12.11
N LYS A 114 -16.05 -17.82 -11.66
CA LYS A 114 -15.07 -18.78 -12.20
C LYS A 114 -14.41 -19.60 -11.09
N PRO A 115 -14.28 -20.93 -11.25
CA PRO A 115 -13.59 -21.75 -10.27
C PRO A 115 -12.14 -21.29 -10.12
N MET A 116 -11.62 -21.37 -8.91
CA MET A 116 -10.23 -21.03 -8.63
C MET A 116 -9.32 -22.00 -9.38
N ALA A 117 -8.47 -21.47 -10.26
CA ALA A 117 -7.44 -22.22 -10.94
C ALA A 117 -6.06 -21.74 -10.45
N PHE A 118 -5.21 -22.68 -10.06
CA PHE A 118 -3.83 -22.38 -9.73
C PHE A 118 -2.96 -22.58 -10.96
N THR A 119 -2.24 -21.54 -11.37
CA THR A 119 -1.21 -21.63 -12.40
C THR A 119 0.13 -21.33 -11.74
N THR A 120 1.09 -22.24 -11.89
CA THR A 120 2.45 -22.03 -11.37
C THR A 120 3.11 -20.86 -12.10
N SER A 121 3.63 -19.88 -11.36
CA SER A 121 4.30 -18.72 -11.96
C SER A 121 5.47 -19.10 -12.86
N GLY A 122 6.17 -20.21 -12.57
CA GLY A 122 7.26 -20.73 -13.41
C GLY A 122 6.83 -21.38 -14.73
N SER A 123 5.55 -21.71 -14.90
CA SER A 123 5.02 -22.25 -16.17
C SER A 123 4.55 -21.15 -17.13
N ILE A 124 4.45 -19.92 -16.66
CA ILE A 124 4.10 -18.75 -17.48
C ILE A 124 5.41 -18.14 -17.98
N LYS A 125 5.84 -18.51 -19.20
CA LYS A 125 6.96 -17.83 -19.86
C LYS A 125 6.50 -16.41 -20.21
N GLY A 126 7.10 -15.41 -19.58
CA GLY A 126 6.80 -14.01 -19.84
C GLY A 126 7.44 -13.53 -21.14
N ASP A 127 6.63 -13.19 -22.13
CA ASP A 127 7.06 -12.68 -23.44
C ASP A 127 7.86 -11.35 -23.40
N ILE A 128 7.90 -10.68 -22.25
CA ILE A 128 8.53 -9.37 -22.05
C ILE A 128 9.88 -9.42 -21.34
N MET A 129 10.29 -10.58 -20.82
CA MET A 129 11.57 -10.84 -20.16
C MET A 129 11.99 -9.71 -19.20
N GLU A 130 11.09 -9.26 -18.31
CA GLU A 130 11.22 -7.95 -17.68
C GLU A 130 12.43 -7.84 -16.73
N ARG A 131 12.88 -8.96 -16.17
CA ARG A 131 14.03 -9.04 -15.27
C ARG A 131 15.37 -9.38 -15.96
N ASP A 132 15.35 -9.71 -17.24
CA ASP A 132 16.55 -9.95 -18.06
C ASP A 132 17.09 -8.61 -18.56
N GLY A 133 18.35 -8.28 -18.27
CA GLY A 133 18.95 -7.01 -18.69
C GLY A 133 19.19 -6.90 -20.19
N ALA A 134 19.45 -8.02 -20.87
CA ALA A 134 19.80 -8.08 -22.29
C ALA A 134 18.56 -8.22 -23.19
N HIS A 135 17.57 -9.01 -22.76
CA HIS A 135 16.40 -9.32 -23.57
C HIS A 135 15.12 -8.58 -23.16
N ARG A 136 15.22 -7.59 -22.26
CA ARG A 136 14.07 -6.80 -21.79
C ARG A 136 13.32 -6.18 -22.96
N ALA A 137 12.02 -6.43 -23.05
CA ALA A 137 11.16 -5.75 -24.00
C ALA A 137 11.18 -4.22 -23.79
N HIS A 138 11.03 -3.44 -24.85
CA HIS A 138 10.97 -1.98 -24.78
C HIS A 138 9.80 -1.46 -23.90
N VAL A 139 9.94 -0.24 -23.38
CA VAL A 139 9.03 0.34 -22.36
C VAL A 139 7.56 0.29 -22.80
N PHE A 140 7.24 0.64 -24.05
CA PHE A 140 5.85 0.65 -24.53
C PHE A 140 5.18 -0.72 -24.52
N ARG A 141 5.88 -1.78 -24.96
CA ARG A 141 5.37 -3.16 -24.86
C ARG A 141 5.16 -3.57 -23.40
N ARG A 142 6.07 -3.21 -22.49
CA ARG A 142 5.89 -3.49 -21.06
C ARG A 142 4.70 -2.75 -20.48
N LEU A 143 4.53 -1.47 -20.79
CA LEU A 143 3.39 -0.67 -20.35
C LEU A 143 2.08 -1.26 -20.87
N LYS A 144 2.00 -1.64 -22.14
CA LYS A 144 0.82 -2.31 -22.70
C LYS A 144 0.49 -3.58 -21.91
N VAL A 145 1.44 -4.50 -21.79
CA VAL A 145 1.21 -5.80 -21.15
C VAL A 145 0.87 -5.63 -19.66
N ILE A 146 1.62 -4.84 -18.91
CA ILE A 146 1.41 -4.70 -17.46
C ILE A 146 0.13 -3.92 -17.16
N LEU A 147 -0.13 -2.81 -17.88
CA LEU A 147 -1.33 -2.01 -17.62
C LEU A 147 -2.59 -2.72 -18.09
N TRP A 148 -2.64 -3.28 -19.31
CA TRP A 148 -3.84 -3.91 -19.85
C TRP A 148 -3.93 -5.40 -19.48
N ASP A 149 -2.95 -6.22 -19.86
CA ASP A 149 -3.05 -7.68 -19.70
C ASP A 149 -2.98 -8.10 -18.23
N CYS A 150 -2.13 -7.44 -17.43
CA CYS A 150 -2.08 -7.63 -15.97
C CYS A 150 -3.04 -6.72 -15.20
N SER A 151 -3.92 -5.98 -15.89
CA SER A 151 -4.92 -5.09 -15.29
C SER A 151 -4.32 -4.04 -14.32
N ALA A 152 -3.07 -3.61 -14.50
CA ALA A 152 -2.48 -2.58 -13.65
C ALA A 152 -3.02 -1.16 -13.96
N TYR A 153 -3.83 -0.99 -15.02
CA TYR A 153 -4.53 0.26 -15.33
C TYR A 153 -5.39 0.77 -14.16
N GLN A 154 -5.95 -0.14 -13.35
CA GLN A 154 -6.76 0.21 -12.18
C GLN A 154 -5.97 1.05 -11.16
N HIS A 155 -4.65 0.80 -11.04
CA HIS A 155 -3.79 1.57 -10.16
C HIS A 155 -3.57 2.98 -10.68
N LEU A 156 -3.36 3.11 -11.99
CA LEU A 156 -3.23 4.42 -12.64
C LEU A 156 -4.51 5.25 -12.47
N LEU A 157 -5.67 4.65 -12.72
CA LEU A 157 -6.96 5.34 -12.54
C LEU A 157 -7.15 5.80 -11.09
N TYR A 158 -6.83 4.95 -10.12
CA TYR A 158 -6.91 5.30 -8.70
C TYR A 158 -5.97 6.46 -8.34
N ILE A 159 -4.71 6.41 -8.78
CA ILE A 159 -3.74 7.50 -8.54
C ILE A 159 -4.24 8.82 -9.13
N LEU A 160 -4.72 8.80 -10.38
CA LEU A 160 -5.24 10.00 -11.04
C LEU A 160 -6.46 10.55 -10.29
N PHE A 161 -7.35 9.68 -9.81
CA PHE A 161 -8.51 10.07 -9.04
C PHE A 161 -8.12 10.72 -7.70
N VAL A 162 -7.17 10.13 -6.98
CA VAL A 162 -6.67 10.70 -5.71
C VAL A 162 -5.97 12.04 -5.93
N ILE A 163 -5.10 12.16 -6.93
CA ILE A 163 -4.40 13.42 -7.23
C ILE A 163 -5.41 14.50 -7.60
N ALA A 164 -6.40 14.19 -8.44
CA ALA A 164 -7.45 15.14 -8.81
C ALA A 164 -8.27 15.57 -7.57
N ALA A 165 -8.63 14.62 -6.70
CA ALA A 165 -9.40 14.89 -5.49
C ALA A 165 -8.64 15.79 -4.49
N VAL A 166 -7.35 15.49 -4.24
CA VAL A 166 -6.48 16.31 -3.38
C VAL A 166 -6.27 17.70 -3.97
N THR A 167 -6.04 17.79 -5.28
CA THR A 167 -5.88 19.07 -5.98
C THR A 167 -7.15 19.91 -5.87
N LEU A 168 -8.32 19.32 -6.14
CA LEU A 168 -9.62 20.00 -6.03
C LEU A 168 -9.89 20.48 -4.60
N SER A 169 -9.64 19.62 -3.59
CA SER A 169 -9.78 20.00 -2.19
C SER A 169 -8.84 21.14 -1.81
N THR A 170 -7.60 21.11 -2.29
CA THR A 170 -6.62 22.19 -2.07
C THR A 170 -7.09 23.50 -2.71
N VAL A 171 -7.58 23.46 -3.96
CA VAL A 171 -8.13 24.64 -4.63
C VAL A 171 -9.31 25.23 -3.86
N ARG A 172 -10.24 24.40 -3.37
CA ARG A 172 -11.35 24.84 -2.51
C ARG A 172 -10.86 25.48 -1.21
N ALA A 173 -9.82 24.93 -0.59
CA ALA A 173 -9.22 25.52 0.60
C ALA A 173 -8.84 26.99 0.36
N PHE A 174 -8.17 27.29 -0.75
CA PHE A 174 -7.72 28.64 -1.07
C PHE A 174 -8.79 29.56 -1.66
N LYS A 175 -9.81 29.00 -2.32
CA LYS A 175 -10.87 29.76 -2.98
C LYS A 175 -12.03 30.11 -2.04
N ASP A 176 -12.41 29.18 -1.17
CA ASP A 176 -13.65 29.25 -0.39
C ASP A 176 -13.41 29.72 1.06
N ASN A 177 -12.15 29.98 1.44
CA ASN A 177 -11.79 30.47 2.77
C ASN A 177 -10.96 31.75 2.63
N ASP A 178 -11.22 32.74 3.48
CA ASP A 178 -10.56 34.05 3.38
C ASP A 178 -9.31 34.13 4.24
N THR A 179 -9.40 33.69 5.50
CA THR A 179 -8.29 33.78 6.45
C THR A 179 -7.24 32.69 6.25
N VAL A 180 -6.01 32.95 6.67
CA VAL A 180 -4.93 31.94 6.64
C VAL A 180 -5.28 30.76 7.55
N GLN A 181 -5.92 31.04 8.69
CA GLN A 181 -6.32 30.02 9.65
C GLN A 181 -7.35 29.06 9.05
N ASP A 182 -8.41 29.58 8.44
CA ASP A 182 -9.46 28.76 7.83
C ASP A 182 -8.89 27.88 6.73
N LYS A 183 -7.97 28.42 5.91
CA LYS A 183 -7.24 27.64 4.90
C LYS A 183 -6.47 26.48 5.52
N LEU A 184 -5.73 26.72 6.60
CA LEU A 184 -4.93 25.69 7.27
C LEU A 184 -5.80 24.64 7.96
N VAL A 185 -6.88 25.04 8.63
CA VAL A 185 -7.85 24.13 9.26
C VAL A 185 -8.58 23.32 8.20
N TYR A 186 -8.97 23.94 7.08
CA TYR A 186 -9.56 23.24 5.95
C TYR A 186 -8.59 22.18 5.42
N LEU A 187 -7.34 22.54 5.11
CA LEU A 187 -6.35 21.59 4.63
C LEU A 187 -6.12 20.45 5.63
N LEU A 188 -6.00 20.76 6.93
CA LEU A 188 -5.80 19.79 8.00
C LEU A 188 -6.96 18.80 8.14
N THR A 189 -8.20 19.25 7.96
CA THR A 189 -9.41 18.41 8.11
C THR A 189 -9.77 17.63 6.83
N HIS A 190 -9.06 17.92 5.73
CA HIS A 190 -9.20 17.29 4.43
C HIS A 190 -7.88 16.60 4.05
N ALA A 191 -7.22 17.03 2.98
CA ALA A 191 -6.09 16.33 2.39
C ALA A 191 -4.90 16.14 3.35
N LEU A 192 -4.68 17.04 4.31
CA LEU A 192 -3.52 17.00 5.19
C LEU A 192 -3.81 16.36 6.55
N PHE A 193 -4.94 15.68 6.74
CA PHE A 193 -5.19 14.99 8.01
C PHE A 193 -4.13 13.90 8.26
N PRO A 194 -3.44 13.87 9.43
CA PRO A 194 -2.38 12.88 9.69
C PRO A 194 -2.95 11.45 9.68
N PRO A 195 -2.26 10.46 9.08
CA PRO A 195 -0.90 10.50 8.52
C PRO A 195 -0.87 10.74 6.99
N MET A 196 -1.81 11.51 6.42
CA MET A 196 -1.95 11.72 4.97
C MET A 196 -2.15 10.39 4.22
N LEU A 197 -3.23 9.67 4.56
CA LEU A 197 -3.53 8.35 3.99
C LEU A 197 -3.51 8.31 2.46
N TRP A 198 -3.92 9.40 1.80
CA TRP A 198 -3.87 9.50 0.34
C TRP A 198 -2.44 9.35 -0.22
N LEU A 199 -1.42 9.85 0.50
CA LEU A 199 -0.02 9.77 0.08
C LEU A 199 0.45 8.32 0.15
N ILE A 200 0.18 7.63 1.26
CA ILE A 200 0.47 6.19 1.45
C ILE A 200 -0.20 5.35 0.35
N CYS A 201 -1.45 5.66 0.04
CA CYS A 201 -2.17 4.96 -1.03
C CYS A 201 -1.54 5.27 -2.40
N CYS A 202 -1.24 6.53 -2.73
CA CYS A 202 -0.60 6.88 -4.00
C CYS A 202 0.75 6.20 -4.21
N THR A 203 1.61 6.16 -3.19
CA THR A 203 2.92 5.50 -3.27
C THR A 203 2.80 4.00 -3.42
N ALA A 204 1.89 3.35 -2.68
CA ALA A 204 1.63 1.93 -2.78
C ALA A 204 1.10 1.55 -4.18
N PHE A 205 0.06 2.23 -4.65
CA PHE A 205 -0.53 1.98 -5.97
C PHE A 205 0.42 2.36 -7.12
N ALA A 206 1.44 3.18 -6.88
CA ALA A 206 2.47 3.46 -7.88
C ALA A 206 3.45 2.30 -8.08
N ILE A 207 3.49 1.29 -7.19
CA ILE A 207 4.46 0.17 -7.27
C ILE A 207 4.37 -0.60 -8.61
N PRO A 208 3.20 -1.06 -9.08
CA PRO A 208 3.09 -1.75 -10.37
C PRO A 208 3.50 -0.86 -11.56
N ILE A 209 3.21 0.44 -11.49
CA ILE A 209 3.57 1.41 -12.53
C ILE A 209 5.08 1.61 -12.57
N ARG A 210 5.71 1.79 -11.40
CA ARG A 210 7.16 1.90 -11.26
C ARG A 210 7.84 0.62 -11.74
N TYR A 211 7.28 -0.55 -11.44
CA TYR A 211 7.78 -1.83 -11.94
C TYR A 211 7.70 -1.93 -13.47
N ALA A 212 6.61 -1.46 -14.09
CA ALA A 212 6.48 -1.45 -15.55
C ALA A 212 7.54 -0.58 -16.25
N LEU A 213 7.82 0.58 -15.65
CA LEU A 213 8.80 1.53 -16.17
C LEU A 213 10.24 1.07 -15.89
N HIS A 214 10.53 0.63 -14.67
CA HIS A 214 11.87 0.32 -14.17
C HIS A 214 11.89 -1.01 -13.42
N PRO A 215 11.69 -2.15 -14.11
CA PRO A 215 11.78 -3.45 -13.46
C PRO A 215 13.23 -3.71 -13.01
N PRO A 216 13.44 -4.45 -11.90
CA PRO A 216 14.77 -4.80 -11.45
C PRO A 216 15.41 -5.78 -12.42
N THR A 217 16.70 -5.61 -12.70
CA THR A 217 17.50 -6.61 -13.44
C THR A 217 17.97 -7.68 -12.47
N MET A 218 17.84 -8.95 -12.85
CA MET A 218 18.38 -10.08 -12.09
C MET A 218 19.54 -10.73 -12.83
N PRO A 219 20.55 -11.20 -12.10
CA PRO A 219 21.59 -12.06 -12.69
C PRO A 219 20.98 -13.38 -13.16
N ASP A 220 21.72 -14.09 -14.01
CA ASP A 220 21.30 -15.41 -14.47
C ASP A 220 21.24 -16.41 -13.30
N ARG A 221 20.36 -17.41 -13.41
CA ARG A 221 20.12 -18.38 -12.34
C ARG A 221 21.39 -19.13 -11.94
N GLU A 222 22.23 -19.50 -12.90
CA GLU A 222 23.48 -20.23 -12.61
C GLU A 222 24.50 -19.33 -11.89
N GLU A 223 24.45 -18.01 -12.08
CA GLU A 223 25.30 -17.08 -11.33
C GLU A 223 24.93 -16.99 -9.85
N LEU A 224 23.70 -17.37 -9.50
CA LEU A 224 23.19 -17.39 -8.12
C LEU A 224 23.58 -18.67 -7.37
N LEU A 225 24.03 -19.70 -8.08
CA LEU A 225 24.21 -21.05 -7.56
C LEU A 225 25.68 -21.44 -7.52
N ASP A 226 26.03 -22.21 -6.50
CA ASP A 226 27.26 -22.97 -6.39
C ASP A 226 26.90 -24.45 -6.51
N ARG A 227 27.58 -25.19 -7.39
CA ARG A 227 27.28 -26.60 -7.63
C ARG A 227 28.28 -27.44 -6.87
N ASP A 228 27.79 -28.31 -6.00
CA ASP A 228 28.63 -29.26 -5.29
C ASP A 228 29.41 -30.11 -6.33
N PRO A 229 30.75 -30.08 -6.30
CA PRO A 229 31.57 -30.79 -7.29
C PRO A 229 31.44 -32.31 -7.23
N LYS A 230 30.93 -32.88 -6.12
CA LYS A 230 30.75 -34.33 -5.95
C LYS A 230 29.35 -34.79 -6.34
N THR A 231 28.32 -34.03 -5.97
CA THR A 231 26.91 -34.43 -6.14
C THR A 231 26.20 -33.72 -7.29
N GLY A 232 26.77 -32.62 -7.79
CA GLY A 232 26.15 -31.76 -8.81
C GLY A 232 24.95 -30.94 -8.30
N VAL A 233 24.61 -31.05 -7.02
CA VAL A 233 23.49 -30.35 -6.39
C VAL A 233 23.78 -28.86 -6.35
N ALA A 234 22.81 -28.06 -6.80
CA ALA A 234 22.95 -26.60 -6.85
C ALA A 234 22.48 -25.97 -5.53
N HIS A 235 23.39 -25.30 -4.85
CA HIS A 235 23.14 -24.55 -3.62
C HIS A 235 23.22 -23.04 -3.89
N PRO A 236 22.38 -22.20 -3.24
CA PRO A 236 22.54 -20.75 -3.35
C PRO A 236 23.90 -20.30 -2.80
N LYS A 237 24.60 -19.40 -3.50
CA LYS A 237 25.83 -18.79 -2.97
C LYS A 237 25.51 -18.03 -1.69
N GLU A 238 26.44 -18.05 -0.73
CA GLU A 238 26.25 -17.46 0.61
C GLU A 238 25.84 -15.98 0.54
N TYR A 239 26.45 -15.25 -0.40
CA TYR A 239 26.09 -13.87 -0.70
C TYR A 239 24.57 -13.72 -0.84
N TRP A 240 23.92 -14.54 -1.66
CA TRP A 240 22.49 -14.45 -2.03
C TRP A 240 21.51 -14.98 -0.98
N LYS A 241 21.99 -15.57 0.13
CA LYS A 241 21.13 -16.00 1.24
C LYS A 241 20.72 -14.86 2.16
N SER A 242 21.47 -13.75 2.17
CA SER A 242 21.23 -12.61 3.05
C SER A 242 20.33 -11.54 2.43
N GLN A 243 19.47 -10.94 3.25
CA GLN A 243 18.70 -9.75 2.86
C GLN A 243 19.62 -8.53 2.79
N ARG A 244 19.47 -7.70 1.74
CA ARG A 244 20.31 -6.51 1.52
C ARG A 244 19.48 -5.26 1.30
N TRP A 245 20.08 -4.11 1.59
CA TRP A 245 19.52 -2.81 1.25
C TRP A 245 19.64 -2.55 -0.25
N GLY A 246 18.62 -1.92 -0.80
CA GLY A 246 18.51 -1.56 -2.20
C GLY A 246 17.79 -0.22 -2.34
N LYS A 247 17.82 0.36 -3.55
CA LYS A 247 17.32 1.71 -3.82
C LYS A 247 15.84 1.90 -3.45
N SER A 248 15.01 0.88 -3.65
CA SER A 248 13.57 0.93 -3.30
C SER A 248 13.33 1.11 -1.81
N HIS A 249 14.19 0.55 -0.96
CA HIS A 249 14.05 0.67 0.50
C HIS A 249 14.23 2.11 0.97
N PHE A 250 15.17 2.86 0.36
CA PHE A 250 15.36 4.27 0.69
C PHE A 250 14.10 5.11 0.45
N TRP A 251 13.35 4.82 -0.61
CA TRP A 251 12.10 5.53 -0.89
C TRP A 251 11.04 5.27 0.19
N HIS A 252 10.87 4.01 0.60
CA HIS A 252 9.92 3.64 1.64
C HIS A 252 10.32 4.24 3.00
N GLU A 253 11.61 4.26 3.32
CA GLU A 253 12.13 4.93 4.53
C GLU A 253 11.84 6.42 4.51
N PHE A 254 12.14 7.09 3.39
CA PHE A 254 11.89 8.52 3.25
C PHE A 254 10.40 8.85 3.45
N GLU A 255 9.51 8.09 2.85
CA GLU A 255 8.07 8.24 3.04
C GLU A 255 7.67 8.08 4.51
N VAL A 256 8.11 7.01 5.18
CA VAL A 256 7.80 6.77 6.59
C VAL A 256 8.33 7.90 7.47
N LEU A 257 9.58 8.33 7.26
CA LEU A 257 10.21 9.42 8.02
C LEU A 257 9.45 10.74 7.80
N PHE A 258 9.08 11.05 6.57
CA PHE A 258 8.30 12.24 6.24
C PHE A 258 6.93 12.23 6.95
N LEU A 259 6.21 11.11 6.90
CA LEU A 259 4.90 10.97 7.53
C LEU A 259 4.97 11.04 9.06
N VAL A 260 5.99 10.42 9.67
CA VAL A 260 6.24 10.50 11.11
C VAL A 260 6.60 11.92 11.52
N ALA A 261 7.53 12.57 10.81
CA ALA A 261 7.91 13.95 11.09
C ALA A 261 6.72 14.91 10.95
N TYR A 262 5.90 14.74 9.92
CA TYR A 262 4.66 15.48 9.73
C TYR A 262 3.67 15.26 10.88
N ALA A 263 3.44 14.01 11.27
CA ALA A 263 2.51 13.68 12.35
C ALA A 263 3.00 14.23 13.70
N ILE A 264 4.31 14.19 13.99
CA ILE A 264 4.92 14.82 15.18
C ILE A 264 4.71 16.34 15.14
N PHE A 265 5.00 16.98 14.00
CA PHE A 265 4.85 18.43 13.85
C PHE A 265 3.42 18.88 14.14
N ILE A 266 2.44 18.23 13.51
CA ILE A 266 1.01 18.52 13.73
C ILE A 266 0.60 18.23 15.17
N PHE A 267 1.06 17.12 15.75
CA PHE A 267 0.81 16.78 17.16
C PHE A 267 1.30 17.89 18.10
N VAL A 268 2.55 18.35 17.93
CA VAL A 268 3.15 19.42 18.75
C VAL A 268 2.38 20.73 18.58
N ILE A 269 1.98 21.09 17.35
CA ILE A 269 1.18 22.29 17.08
C ILE A 269 -0.12 22.30 17.90
N THR A 270 -0.77 21.15 18.11
CA THR A 270 -2.01 21.09 18.91
C THR A 270 -1.85 21.51 20.37
N PHE A 271 -0.61 21.61 20.90
CA PHE A 271 -0.34 22.10 22.26
C PHE A 271 0.12 23.56 22.29
N ILE A 272 0.57 24.10 21.16
CA ILE A 272 1.11 25.46 21.06
C ILE A 272 -0.01 26.46 20.77
N ILE A 273 -0.97 26.10 19.90
CA ILE A 273 -2.08 26.99 19.53
C ILE A 273 -3.14 26.98 20.64
N LYS A 274 -3.20 28.06 21.44
CA LYS A 274 -4.23 28.30 22.47
C LYS A 274 -5.54 28.84 21.87
N ASP A 275 -6.66 28.64 22.58
CA ASP A 275 -8.02 29.02 22.15
C ASP A 275 -8.21 30.51 21.85
N SER A 276 -7.44 31.39 22.48
CA SER A 276 -7.50 32.85 22.24
C SER A 276 -6.96 33.30 20.87
N GLN A 277 -6.61 32.36 19.99
CA GLN A 277 -6.23 32.62 18.60
C GLN A 277 -7.25 32.01 17.62
N LEU A 278 -8.30 31.35 18.13
CA LEU A 278 -9.32 30.66 17.34
C LEU A 278 -10.71 31.30 17.47
N GLU A 279 -10.83 32.39 18.23
CA GLU A 279 -12.08 33.15 18.46
C GLU A 279 -12.12 34.49 17.70
N ASP A 280 -11.04 34.87 17.00
CA ASP A 280 -10.99 36.02 16.08
C ASP A 280 -11.08 35.56 14.61
#